data_AF-A0A8T3DIU8-F1
#
_entry.id   AF-A0A8T3DIU8-F1
#
_cell.length_a   1.000
_cell.length_b   1.000
_cell.length_c   1.000
_cell.angle_alpha   90.00
_cell.angle_beta   90.00
_cell.angle_gamma   90.00
#
_symmetry.space_group_name_H-M   'P 1'
#
loop_
_entity.id
_entity.type
_entity.pdbx_description
1 polymer ?
#
loop_
_entity_poly.entity_id
_entity_poly.type
_entity_poly.pdbx_seq_one_letter_code
_entity_poly.pdbx_strand_id
1 'polypeptide(L)'
;MSARTGVMMQILSSLQKSGRLKMMTMVRTSLRKVVVFLHRLQRMAISSPRYQKLCKDIQAEIDAHNDIFRNMDGNGVKMAQRLGGSETVRTLSGSEETVAPQQRTGERSHSWAEPGAKTISLRVHLEARAERRGQLLAMLEELKKWMSLKEEELVSRGPMGGDVPTLLEQHSHCLALQSELEAQDPLVVRALDQARMFLGDPSPDGPEEPQRRVEMWTELAAEDRVRGVPGDAAGITATDVHTRAAEVQGHWERLVTRTGSRRLQVGAALEKLQDLQGIMGRLSQGLDHAEEERAGWPPVGCLRADSLRDNMENTTAFRENTVPLDLEIRALNKLSADLQACGLQVCSNVSMQISDLNARWDLLQKATADRLRQLQAVQRDFGPSPQHFLSASVQLPWQRAVAHNDVPYYINHETQSTSWDHPKMTELLQSLADLNGVRFSAYRTAMKSRRLQKALCLDLLGLSTAEKIFEQHGLSLNSQILSVPDITHCLTSIYDLLEWNHKDLVNVPLCVDLCLNWLLNVYDMGRSGKIRALSVKIALFSLSKGHLEDKYKYLFRQVAAPAETCDPRGLGLLLHDVLQIPRQLGEAGAFGASSIQPSIRSCFQHVRPTRLGAAPC
;
A
#
# COMPACT_ATOMS: atom_id res chain seq x y z
N MET A 1 25.15 1.81 28.53
CA MET A 1 25.76 0.52 28.10
C MET A 1 25.97 0.48 26.58
N SER A 2 26.91 1.25 26.01
CA SER A 2 27.27 1.16 24.58
C SER A 2 28.74 1.51 24.31
N ALA A 3 29.64 1.05 25.18
CA ALA A 3 31.09 1.23 25.01
C ALA A 3 31.89 -0.09 25.10
N ARG A 4 31.22 -1.23 25.36
CA ARG A 4 31.87 -2.56 25.42
C ARG A 4 31.69 -3.42 24.18
N THR A 5 30.79 -3.08 23.26
CA THR A 5 30.60 -3.78 21.98
C THR A 5 31.55 -3.33 20.88
N GLY A 6 32.04 -2.08 20.92
CA GLY A 6 33.00 -1.55 19.94
C GLY A 6 34.39 -2.18 20.00
N VAL A 7 34.89 -2.47 21.20
CA VAL A 7 36.23 -3.05 21.41
C VAL A 7 36.29 -4.53 20.98
N MET A 8 35.20 -5.27 21.16
CA MET A 8 35.12 -6.70 20.78
C MET A 8 35.06 -6.88 19.25
N MET A 9 34.36 -6.00 18.51
CA MET A 9 34.33 -6.05 17.04
C MET A 9 35.66 -5.58 16.41
N GLN A 10 36.36 -4.61 17.00
CA GLN A 10 37.69 -4.22 16.50
C GLN A 10 38.74 -5.32 16.74
N ILE A 11 38.72 -6.00 17.89
CA ILE A 11 39.63 -7.12 18.17
C ILE A 11 39.34 -8.32 17.25
N LEU A 12 38.07 -8.65 16.99
CA LEU A 12 37.69 -9.70 16.03
C LEU A 12 38.11 -9.37 14.59
N SER A 13 37.97 -8.11 14.16
CA SER A 13 38.42 -7.69 12.81
C SER A 13 39.95 -7.74 12.65
N SER A 14 40.69 -7.50 13.72
CA SER A 14 42.17 -7.56 13.73
C SER A 14 42.69 -9.00 13.78
N LEU A 15 42.02 -9.89 14.53
CA LEU A 15 42.32 -11.32 14.58
C LEU A 15 41.98 -12.03 13.26
N GLN A 16 40.89 -11.64 12.60
CA GLN A 16 40.50 -12.21 11.31
C GLN A 16 41.42 -11.76 10.16
N LYS A 17 41.97 -10.54 10.22
CA LYS A 17 43.03 -10.07 9.30
C LYS A 17 44.38 -10.76 9.57
N SER A 18 44.76 -10.98 10.83
CA SER A 18 45.99 -11.70 11.21
C SER A 18 45.94 -13.19 10.84
N GLY A 19 44.79 -13.83 11.03
CA GLY A 19 44.54 -15.22 10.62
C GLY A 19 44.58 -15.42 9.10
N ARG A 20 44.00 -14.50 8.32
CA ARG A 20 44.09 -14.53 6.85
C ARG A 20 45.51 -14.29 6.34
N LEU A 21 46.28 -13.39 6.95
CA LEU A 21 47.68 -13.16 6.55
C LEU A 21 48.59 -14.35 6.88
N LYS A 22 48.40 -14.97 8.05
CA LYS A 22 49.13 -16.19 8.46
C LYS A 22 48.75 -17.40 7.61
N MET A 23 47.46 -17.57 7.30
CA MET A 23 47.00 -18.64 6.40
C MET A 23 47.47 -18.41 4.95
N MET A 24 47.48 -17.17 4.45
CA MET A 24 48.04 -16.82 3.13
C MET A 24 49.56 -17.01 3.07
N THR A 25 50.30 -16.73 4.14
CA THR A 25 51.74 -17.04 4.20
C THR A 25 52.01 -18.54 4.33
N MET A 26 51.19 -19.28 5.06
CA MET A 26 51.28 -20.74 5.17
C MET A 26 50.93 -21.43 3.85
N VAL A 27 49.89 -20.98 3.15
CA VAL A 27 49.50 -21.47 1.82
C VAL A 27 50.54 -21.08 0.77
N ARG A 28 51.08 -19.85 0.80
CA ARG A 28 52.16 -19.42 -0.11
C ARG A 28 53.47 -20.17 0.13
N THR A 29 53.81 -20.48 1.38
CA THR A 29 55.02 -21.26 1.71
C THR A 29 54.85 -22.75 1.38
N SER A 30 53.65 -23.31 1.57
CA SER A 30 53.31 -24.67 1.14
C SER A 30 53.26 -24.79 -0.39
N LEU A 31 52.67 -23.82 -1.11
CA LEU A 31 52.68 -23.77 -2.57
C LEU A 31 54.10 -23.58 -3.12
N ARG A 32 54.94 -22.74 -2.50
CA ARG A 32 56.38 -22.66 -2.86
C ARG A 32 57.09 -23.98 -2.62
N LYS A 33 56.81 -24.69 -1.52
CA LYS A 33 57.39 -26.01 -1.25
C LYS A 33 56.92 -27.07 -2.26
N VAL A 34 55.65 -27.04 -2.66
CA VAL A 34 55.09 -27.92 -3.71
C VAL A 34 55.68 -27.60 -5.07
N VAL A 35 55.82 -26.32 -5.44
CA VAL A 35 56.46 -25.91 -6.70
C VAL A 35 57.95 -26.27 -6.73
N VAL A 36 58.68 -26.08 -5.62
CA VAL A 36 60.08 -26.50 -5.51
C VAL A 36 60.20 -28.04 -5.50
N PHE A 37 59.24 -28.75 -4.91
CA PHE A 37 59.18 -30.22 -4.93
C PHE A 37 58.86 -30.76 -6.32
N LEU A 38 57.91 -30.14 -7.05
CA LEU A 38 57.60 -30.44 -8.45
C LEU A 38 58.78 -30.12 -9.36
N HIS A 39 59.48 -29.01 -9.14
CA HIS A 39 60.69 -28.65 -9.88
C HIS A 39 61.89 -29.55 -9.53
N ARG A 40 61.96 -30.09 -8.29
CA ARG A 40 62.93 -31.14 -7.90
C ARG A 40 62.56 -32.49 -8.49
N LEU A 41 61.28 -32.85 -8.57
CA LEU A 41 60.81 -34.08 -9.23
C LEU A 41 61.04 -34.03 -10.74
N GLN A 42 60.79 -32.89 -11.39
CA GLN A 42 61.15 -32.68 -12.80
C GLN A 42 62.66 -32.80 -13.01
N ARG A 43 63.50 -32.22 -12.13
CA ARG A 43 64.96 -32.41 -12.21
C ARG A 43 65.40 -33.84 -11.91
N MET A 44 64.81 -34.52 -10.91
CA MET A 44 65.16 -35.91 -10.57
C MET A 44 64.69 -36.93 -11.61
N ALA A 45 63.59 -36.67 -12.32
CA ALA A 45 63.16 -37.51 -13.44
C ALA A 45 64.16 -37.43 -14.61
N ILE A 46 64.69 -36.24 -14.89
CA ILE A 46 65.68 -36.01 -15.96
C ILE A 46 67.11 -36.42 -15.53
N SER A 47 67.43 -36.38 -14.22
CA SER A 47 68.73 -36.78 -13.66
C SER A 47 68.76 -38.18 -13.05
N SER A 48 67.71 -38.99 -13.25
CA SER A 48 67.66 -40.36 -12.75
C SER A 48 68.76 -41.21 -13.42
N PRO A 49 69.64 -41.88 -12.66
CA PRO A 49 70.68 -42.74 -13.23
C PRO A 49 70.12 -43.83 -14.15
N ARG A 50 68.89 -44.30 -13.89
CA ARG A 50 68.19 -45.25 -14.75
C ARG A 50 67.68 -44.64 -16.06
N TYR A 51 67.19 -43.39 -16.03
CA TYR A 51 66.72 -42.70 -17.23
C TYR A 51 67.90 -42.23 -18.10
N GLN A 52 68.96 -41.70 -17.49
CA GLN A 52 70.20 -41.39 -18.21
C GLN A 52 70.90 -42.63 -18.75
N LYS A 53 70.86 -43.76 -18.03
CA LYS A 53 71.33 -45.05 -18.55
C LYS A 53 70.46 -45.53 -19.71
N LEU A 54 69.14 -45.45 -19.62
CA LEU A 54 68.24 -45.79 -20.72
C LEU A 54 68.47 -44.90 -21.95
N CYS A 55 68.64 -43.58 -21.78
CA CYS A 55 68.96 -42.68 -22.90
C CYS A 55 70.37 -42.95 -23.46
N LYS A 56 71.37 -43.28 -22.63
CA LYS A 56 72.71 -43.67 -23.11
C LYS A 56 72.71 -45.03 -23.79
N ASP A 57 71.93 -45.98 -23.31
CA ASP A 57 71.80 -47.32 -23.88
C ASP A 57 71.06 -47.23 -25.23
N ILE A 58 69.97 -46.44 -25.31
CA ILE A 58 69.26 -46.15 -26.58
C ILE A 58 70.16 -45.37 -27.54
N GLN A 59 70.93 -44.38 -27.06
CA GLN A 59 71.86 -43.63 -27.92
C GLN A 59 73.03 -44.52 -28.38
N ALA A 60 73.57 -45.38 -27.52
CA ALA A 60 74.62 -46.35 -27.89
C ALA A 60 74.08 -47.42 -28.84
N GLU A 61 72.82 -47.81 -28.73
CA GLU A 61 72.15 -48.71 -29.67
C GLU A 61 71.89 -48.02 -31.02
N ILE A 62 71.50 -46.75 -31.04
CA ILE A 62 71.41 -45.92 -32.25
C ILE A 62 72.78 -45.73 -32.89
N ASP A 63 73.82 -45.45 -32.11
CA ASP A 63 75.18 -45.25 -32.58
C ASP A 63 75.79 -46.57 -33.11
N ALA A 64 75.50 -47.70 -32.45
CA ALA A 64 75.87 -49.03 -32.94
C ALA A 64 75.15 -49.37 -34.26
N HIS A 65 73.86 -49.04 -34.41
CA HIS A 65 73.13 -49.20 -35.66
C HIS A 65 73.66 -48.27 -36.76
N ASN A 66 74.07 -47.03 -36.42
CA ASN A 66 74.71 -46.09 -37.34
C ASN A 66 76.11 -46.54 -37.76
N ASP A 67 76.89 -47.17 -36.88
CA ASP A 67 78.21 -47.71 -37.19
C ASP A 67 78.12 -49.01 -38.01
N ILE A 68 77.11 -49.86 -37.78
CA ILE A 68 76.79 -50.99 -38.67
C ILE A 68 76.42 -50.48 -40.07
N PHE A 69 75.62 -49.40 -40.15
CA PHE A 69 75.26 -48.76 -41.41
C PHE A 69 76.48 -48.16 -42.13
N ARG A 70 77.35 -47.43 -41.42
CA ARG A 70 78.62 -46.88 -41.97
C ARG A 70 79.60 -47.97 -42.39
N ASN A 71 79.70 -49.07 -41.64
CA ASN A 71 80.58 -50.19 -41.99
C ASN A 71 80.04 -51.00 -43.19
N MET A 72 78.72 -51.07 -43.36
CA MET A 72 78.09 -51.67 -44.55
C MET A 72 78.30 -50.80 -45.81
N ASP A 73 78.12 -49.48 -45.72
CA ASP A 73 78.44 -48.55 -46.82
C ASP A 73 79.95 -48.52 -47.13
N GLY A 74 80.79 -48.51 -46.10
CA GLY A 74 82.25 -48.55 -46.23
C GLY A 74 82.78 -49.85 -46.85
N ASN A 75 82.14 -51.00 -46.58
CA ASN A 75 82.47 -52.27 -47.23
C ASN A 75 81.95 -52.32 -48.68
N GLY A 76 80.81 -51.70 -48.99
CA GLY A 76 80.31 -51.54 -50.36
C GLY A 76 81.27 -50.71 -51.23
N VAL A 77 81.81 -49.62 -50.70
CA VAL A 77 82.80 -48.76 -51.40
C VAL A 77 84.17 -49.45 -51.54
N LYS A 78 84.63 -50.20 -50.52
CA LYS A 78 85.91 -50.96 -50.59
C LYS A 78 85.87 -52.15 -51.54
N MET A 79 84.70 -52.76 -51.76
CA MET A 79 84.51 -53.85 -52.73
C MET A 79 84.42 -53.31 -54.17
N ALA A 80 83.82 -52.14 -54.38
CA ALA A 80 83.82 -51.44 -55.67
C ALA A 80 85.21 -50.93 -56.09
N GLN A 81 86.06 -50.50 -55.15
CA GLN A 81 87.43 -50.05 -55.41
C GLN A 81 88.43 -51.19 -55.69
N ARG A 82 88.11 -52.44 -55.33
CA ARG A 82 88.95 -53.62 -55.57
C ARG A 82 88.64 -54.38 -56.88
N LEU A 83 87.59 -53.99 -57.59
CA LEU A 83 87.16 -54.59 -58.87
C LEU A 83 87.26 -53.62 -60.07
N GLY A 84 87.77 -52.40 -59.86
CA GLY A 84 87.89 -51.35 -60.90
C GLY A 84 89.31 -51.01 -61.35
N GLY A 85 90.33 -51.78 -60.96
CA GLY A 85 91.72 -51.46 -61.27
C GLY A 85 92.63 -52.68 -61.41
N SER A 86 92.56 -53.38 -62.55
CA SER A 86 93.73 -53.89 -63.30
C SER A 86 93.24 -54.74 -64.48
N GLU A 87 93.70 -54.37 -65.67
CA GLU A 87 93.39 -54.93 -66.97
C GLU A 87 94.42 -56.03 -67.32
N THR A 88 93.99 -57.25 -67.66
CA THR A 88 94.57 -58.14 -68.69
C THR A 88 93.96 -59.56 -68.67
N VAL A 89 93.81 -60.12 -69.87
CA VAL A 89 93.50 -61.51 -70.26
C VAL A 89 92.03 -61.86 -70.55
N ARG A 90 91.69 -61.72 -71.84
CA ARG A 90 90.75 -62.57 -72.59
C ARG A 90 91.18 -64.03 -72.50
N THR A 91 90.29 -64.94 -72.08
CA THR A 91 89.70 -66.03 -72.92
C THR A 91 88.85 -66.98 -72.08
N LEU A 92 87.63 -67.20 -72.57
CA LEU A 92 86.81 -68.43 -72.50
C LEU A 92 86.35 -68.98 -71.13
N SER A 93 85.02 -68.91 -70.99
CA SER A 93 84.10 -69.88 -70.37
C SER A 93 84.16 -70.15 -68.87
N GLY A 94 83.04 -69.84 -68.20
CA GLY A 94 82.50 -70.68 -67.12
C GLY A 94 82.23 -69.97 -65.80
N SER A 95 81.05 -70.23 -65.25
CA SER A 95 80.59 -70.06 -63.86
C SER A 95 80.28 -68.66 -63.31
N GLU A 96 78.97 -68.37 -63.29
CA GLU A 96 78.19 -67.93 -62.12
C GLU A 96 78.97 -67.81 -60.81
N GLU A 97 79.26 -66.60 -60.33
CA GLU A 97 79.40 -66.24 -58.90
C GLU A 97 79.93 -64.80 -58.72
N THR A 98 79.17 -63.76 -59.07
CA THR A 98 79.49 -62.38 -58.61
C THR A 98 78.30 -61.42 -58.49
N VAL A 99 77.09 -61.78 -58.94
CA VAL A 99 75.89 -60.91 -58.88
C VAL A 99 75.18 -60.95 -57.52
N ALA A 100 75.48 -61.95 -56.68
CA ALA A 100 74.76 -62.19 -55.43
C ALA A 100 75.01 -61.20 -54.25
N PRO A 101 76.14 -60.47 -54.12
CA PRO A 101 76.32 -59.57 -52.96
C PRO A 101 75.78 -58.15 -53.15
N GLN A 102 75.91 -57.54 -54.35
CA GLN A 102 75.52 -56.13 -54.58
C GLN A 102 74.00 -55.91 -54.73
N GLN A 103 73.29 -56.84 -55.38
CA GLN A 103 71.83 -56.77 -55.54
C GLN A 103 71.11 -57.01 -54.21
N ARG A 104 71.63 -57.94 -53.39
CA ARG A 104 71.10 -58.23 -52.05
C ARG A 104 71.32 -57.12 -51.02
N THR A 105 72.34 -56.26 -51.18
CA THR A 105 72.56 -55.09 -50.32
C THR A 105 71.72 -53.88 -50.76
N GLY A 106 71.50 -53.69 -52.06
CA GLY A 106 70.60 -52.66 -52.61
C GLY A 106 69.12 -52.95 -52.34
N GLU A 107 68.67 -54.20 -52.54
CA GLU A 107 67.31 -54.63 -52.19
C GLU A 107 67.05 -54.56 -50.69
N ARG A 108 68.03 -54.92 -49.84
CA ARG A 108 67.93 -54.74 -48.39
C ARG A 108 67.87 -53.26 -48.03
N SER A 109 68.71 -52.40 -48.60
CA SER A 109 68.68 -50.96 -48.31
C SER A 109 67.38 -50.28 -48.76
N HIS A 110 66.82 -50.66 -49.92
CA HIS A 110 65.49 -50.22 -50.36
C HIS A 110 64.36 -50.80 -49.47
N SER A 111 64.48 -52.07 -49.07
CA SER A 111 63.56 -52.74 -48.14
C SER A 111 63.61 -52.15 -46.72
N TRP A 112 64.66 -51.43 -46.34
CA TRP A 112 64.77 -50.69 -45.07
C TRP A 112 64.40 -49.20 -45.21
N ALA A 113 64.60 -48.61 -46.40
CA ALA A 113 64.17 -47.24 -46.71
C ALA A 113 62.64 -47.09 -46.77
N GLU A 114 61.92 -48.10 -47.25
CA GLU A 114 60.46 -48.08 -47.35
C GLU A 114 59.76 -48.12 -45.96
N PRO A 115 60.16 -48.98 -45.01
CA PRO A 115 59.74 -48.89 -43.61
C PRO A 115 60.18 -47.59 -42.95
N GLY A 116 61.41 -47.10 -43.20
CA GLY A 116 61.90 -45.83 -42.66
C GLY A 116 61.06 -44.62 -43.11
N ALA A 117 60.72 -44.54 -44.40
CA ALA A 117 59.84 -43.52 -44.94
C ALA A 117 58.40 -43.62 -44.40
N LYS A 118 57.88 -44.85 -44.25
CA LYS A 118 56.58 -45.10 -43.60
C LYS A 118 56.59 -44.67 -42.14
N THR A 119 57.65 -44.93 -41.39
CA THR A 119 57.80 -44.50 -39.98
C THR A 119 57.92 -42.98 -39.86
N ILE A 120 58.64 -42.31 -40.77
CA ILE A 120 58.72 -40.84 -40.81
C ILE A 120 57.35 -40.23 -41.14
N SER A 121 56.65 -40.77 -42.13
CA SER A 121 55.28 -40.35 -42.49
C SER A 121 54.29 -40.56 -41.33
N LEU A 122 54.36 -41.70 -40.65
CA LEU A 122 53.56 -41.98 -39.46
C LEU A 122 53.87 -41.00 -38.33
N ARG A 123 55.15 -40.67 -38.12
CA ARG A 123 55.60 -39.68 -37.13
C ARG A 123 55.03 -38.29 -37.45
N VAL A 124 55.17 -37.80 -38.69
CA VAL A 124 54.63 -36.50 -39.12
C VAL A 124 53.12 -36.44 -38.96
N HIS A 125 52.41 -37.54 -39.28
CA HIS A 125 50.96 -37.60 -39.14
C HIS A 125 50.52 -37.62 -37.67
N LEU A 126 51.22 -38.36 -36.80
CA LEU A 126 50.96 -38.38 -35.36
C LEU A 126 51.30 -37.04 -34.69
N GLU A 127 52.37 -36.37 -35.12
CA GLU A 127 52.73 -35.01 -34.69
C GLU A 127 51.65 -33.99 -35.10
N ALA A 128 51.20 -34.02 -36.37
CA ALA A 128 50.10 -33.17 -36.85
C ALA A 128 48.76 -33.46 -36.15
N ARG A 129 48.50 -34.71 -35.74
CA ARG A 129 47.33 -35.08 -34.93
C ARG A 129 47.47 -34.60 -33.48
N ALA A 130 48.66 -34.70 -32.89
CA ALA A 130 48.96 -34.20 -31.55
C ALA A 130 48.91 -32.67 -31.47
N GLU A 131 49.34 -31.97 -32.52
CA GLU A 131 49.28 -30.52 -32.62
C GLU A 131 47.83 -30.03 -32.77
N ARG A 132 47.05 -30.64 -33.68
CA ARG A 132 45.60 -30.37 -33.81
C ARG A 132 44.85 -30.63 -32.50
N ARG A 133 45.19 -31.70 -31.78
CA ARG A 133 44.66 -31.97 -30.43
C ARG A 133 45.03 -30.87 -29.44
N GLY A 134 46.29 -30.43 -29.44
CA GLY A 134 46.77 -29.36 -28.57
C GLY A 134 46.02 -28.04 -28.82
N GLN A 135 45.82 -27.68 -30.08
CA GLN A 135 45.05 -26.49 -30.47
C GLN A 135 43.58 -26.58 -30.05
N LEU A 136 42.93 -27.73 -30.26
CA LEU A 136 41.55 -27.97 -29.84
C LEU A 136 41.39 -27.90 -28.32
N LEU A 137 42.27 -28.55 -27.56
CA LEU A 137 42.26 -28.52 -26.10
C LEU A 137 42.51 -27.10 -25.56
N ALA A 138 43.40 -26.34 -26.20
CA ALA A 138 43.64 -24.94 -25.84
C ALA A 138 42.38 -24.08 -26.07
N MET A 139 41.72 -24.23 -27.21
CA MET A 139 40.47 -23.52 -27.52
C MET A 139 39.33 -23.88 -26.55
N LEU A 140 39.16 -25.18 -26.23
CA LEU A 140 38.15 -25.62 -25.25
C LEU A 140 38.44 -25.06 -23.85
N GLU A 141 39.71 -24.97 -23.44
CA GLU A 141 40.09 -24.35 -22.18
C GLU A 141 39.89 -22.84 -22.14
N GLU A 142 40.16 -22.14 -23.24
CA GLU A 142 39.89 -20.72 -23.35
C GLU A 142 38.39 -20.42 -23.26
N LEU A 143 37.56 -21.20 -23.96
CA LEU A 143 36.10 -21.12 -23.85
C LEU A 143 35.63 -21.40 -22.43
N LYS A 144 36.17 -22.45 -21.79
CA LYS A 144 35.83 -22.77 -20.39
C LYS A 144 36.19 -21.63 -19.44
N LYS A 145 37.39 -21.05 -19.56
CA LYS A 145 37.83 -19.90 -18.74
C LYS A 145 36.94 -18.68 -18.97
N TRP A 146 36.61 -18.40 -20.23
CA TRP A 146 35.72 -17.29 -20.58
C TRP A 146 34.32 -17.50 -19.98
N MET A 147 33.75 -18.70 -20.08
CA MET A 147 32.46 -19.02 -19.47
C MET A 147 32.51 -18.92 -17.94
N SER A 148 33.59 -19.37 -17.30
CA SER A 148 33.76 -19.19 -15.85
C SER A 148 33.81 -17.71 -15.46
N LEU A 149 34.50 -16.87 -16.24
CA LEU A 149 34.56 -15.43 -16.01
C LEU A 149 33.18 -14.76 -16.16
N LYS A 150 32.38 -15.19 -17.14
CA LYS A 150 31.00 -14.71 -17.32
C LYS A 150 30.04 -15.22 -16.25
N GLU A 151 30.22 -16.44 -15.77
CA GLU A 151 29.48 -16.94 -14.62
C GLU A 151 29.83 -16.18 -13.33
N GLU A 152 31.12 -15.87 -13.12
CA GLU A 152 31.57 -15.01 -12.03
C GLU A 152 31.00 -13.59 -12.14
N GLU A 153 30.97 -13.01 -13.34
CA GLU A 153 30.35 -11.70 -13.61
C GLU A 153 28.87 -11.70 -13.22
N LEU A 154 28.12 -12.72 -13.64
CA LEU A 154 26.69 -12.90 -13.31
C LEU A 154 26.44 -13.06 -11.79
N VAL A 155 27.33 -13.77 -11.08
CA VAL A 155 27.23 -13.99 -9.63
C VAL A 155 27.68 -12.76 -8.84
N SER A 156 28.71 -12.05 -9.31
CA SER A 156 29.32 -10.92 -8.61
C SER A 156 28.36 -9.73 -8.42
N ARG A 157 27.40 -9.54 -9.33
CA ARG A 157 26.42 -8.45 -9.28
C ARG A 157 25.24 -8.68 -8.33
N GLY A 158 25.35 -9.68 -7.46
CA GLY A 158 24.64 -9.72 -6.16
C GLY A 158 23.13 -9.92 -6.22
N PRO A 159 22.43 -9.75 -5.08
CA PRO A 159 20.97 -9.83 -5.03
C PRO A 159 20.33 -8.73 -5.89
N MET A 160 19.06 -8.96 -6.27
CA MET A 160 18.31 -7.98 -7.05
C MET A 160 18.27 -6.64 -6.31
N GLY A 161 18.53 -5.55 -7.04
CA GLY A 161 18.49 -4.19 -6.51
C GLY A 161 17.10 -3.84 -5.96
N GLY A 162 17.06 -3.00 -4.92
CA GLY A 162 15.82 -2.63 -4.21
C GLY A 162 15.11 -1.39 -4.78
N ASP A 163 15.64 -0.79 -5.84
CA ASP A 163 15.19 0.46 -6.45
C ASP A 163 15.23 0.36 -7.99
N VAL A 164 14.41 1.16 -8.66
CA VAL A 164 14.24 1.12 -10.12
C VAL A 164 15.56 1.38 -10.88
N PRO A 165 16.40 2.38 -10.52
CA PRO A 165 17.67 2.62 -11.20
C PRO A 165 18.63 1.42 -11.15
N THR A 166 18.77 0.77 -9.99
CA THR A 166 19.67 -0.38 -9.85
C THR A 166 19.16 -1.61 -10.59
N LEU A 167 17.84 -1.86 -10.58
CA LEU A 167 17.24 -2.93 -11.37
C LEU A 167 17.32 -2.67 -12.87
N LEU A 168 17.18 -1.42 -13.33
CA LEU A 168 17.38 -1.04 -14.72
C LEU A 168 18.83 -1.30 -15.17
N GLU A 169 19.81 -0.97 -14.33
CA GLU A 169 21.22 -1.28 -14.59
C GLU A 169 21.45 -2.80 -14.63
N GLN A 170 20.88 -3.56 -13.69
CA GLN A 170 20.97 -5.02 -13.68
C GLN A 170 20.27 -5.66 -14.90
N HIS A 171 19.15 -5.10 -15.34
CA HIS A 171 18.42 -5.57 -16.51
C HIS A 171 19.19 -5.30 -17.81
N SER A 172 19.71 -4.09 -17.98
CA SER A 172 20.51 -3.72 -19.15
C SER A 172 21.80 -4.54 -19.24
N HIS A 173 22.41 -4.84 -18.09
CA HIS A 173 23.54 -5.74 -18.02
C HIS A 173 23.20 -7.18 -18.43
N CYS A 174 22.07 -7.73 -17.97
CA CYS A 174 21.59 -9.05 -18.40
C CYS A 174 21.35 -9.11 -19.92
N LEU A 175 20.84 -8.03 -20.52
CA LEU A 175 20.65 -7.92 -21.97
C LEU A 175 21.98 -7.87 -22.71
N ALA A 176 22.95 -7.10 -22.21
CA ALA A 176 24.30 -7.03 -22.78
C ALA A 176 25.00 -8.41 -22.72
N LEU A 177 24.95 -9.09 -21.58
CA LEU A 177 25.52 -10.43 -21.41
C LEU A 177 24.86 -11.44 -22.35
N GLN A 178 23.54 -11.34 -22.57
CA GLN A 178 22.86 -12.19 -23.53
C GLN A 178 23.35 -11.95 -24.97
N SER A 179 23.53 -10.70 -25.37
CA SER A 179 24.08 -10.37 -26.69
C SER A 179 25.52 -10.88 -26.85
N GLU A 180 26.34 -10.81 -25.79
CA GLU A 180 27.69 -11.40 -25.80
C GLU A 180 27.67 -12.93 -25.93
N LEU A 181 26.73 -13.61 -25.27
CA LEU A 181 26.54 -15.07 -25.44
C LEU A 181 26.10 -15.40 -26.87
N GLU A 182 25.15 -14.66 -27.43
CA GLU A 182 24.71 -14.85 -28.82
C GLU A 182 25.85 -14.64 -29.83
N ALA A 183 26.74 -13.68 -29.59
CA ALA A 183 27.93 -13.47 -30.41
C ALA A 183 28.95 -14.62 -30.29
N GLN A 184 28.99 -15.31 -29.15
CA GLN A 184 29.97 -16.35 -28.84
C GLN A 184 29.50 -17.77 -29.15
N ASP A 185 28.19 -17.96 -29.35
CA ASP A 185 27.58 -19.23 -29.74
C ASP A 185 28.24 -19.89 -30.97
N PRO A 186 28.52 -19.18 -32.08
CA PRO A 186 29.15 -19.80 -33.26
C PRO A 186 30.55 -20.37 -32.97
N LEU A 187 31.29 -19.76 -32.05
CA LEU A 187 32.62 -20.23 -31.66
C LEU A 187 32.55 -21.48 -30.78
N VAL A 188 31.56 -21.56 -29.88
CA VAL A 188 31.31 -22.74 -29.06
C VAL A 188 30.86 -23.91 -29.93
N VAL A 189 29.89 -23.70 -30.82
CA VAL A 189 29.40 -24.72 -31.77
C VAL A 189 30.56 -25.24 -32.62
N ARG A 190 31.36 -24.34 -33.21
CA ARG A 190 32.52 -24.72 -34.02
C ARG A 190 33.56 -25.51 -33.23
N ALA A 191 33.82 -25.16 -31.97
CA ALA A 191 34.78 -25.87 -31.12
C ALA A 191 34.30 -27.28 -30.76
N LEU A 192 33.00 -27.43 -30.48
CA LEU A 192 32.39 -28.73 -30.22
C LEU A 192 32.35 -29.60 -31.49
N ASP A 193 32.06 -29.03 -32.65
CA ASP A 193 32.09 -29.75 -33.92
C ASP A 193 33.51 -30.19 -34.30
N GLN A 194 34.53 -29.36 -34.06
CA GLN A 194 35.93 -29.77 -34.23
C GLN A 194 36.33 -30.90 -33.27
N ALA A 195 35.78 -30.91 -32.05
CA ALA A 195 35.98 -32.02 -31.11
C ALA A 195 35.30 -33.31 -31.57
N ARG A 196 34.07 -33.24 -32.10
CA ARG A 196 33.35 -34.38 -32.70
C ARG A 196 34.10 -34.96 -33.90
N MET A 197 34.52 -34.10 -34.84
CA MET A 197 35.30 -34.49 -36.01
C MET A 197 36.66 -35.10 -35.64
N PHE A 198 37.32 -34.63 -34.57
CA PHE A 198 38.58 -35.19 -34.08
C PHE A 198 38.42 -36.59 -33.46
N LEU A 199 37.29 -36.84 -32.80
CA LEU A 199 36.91 -38.12 -32.23
C LEU A 199 36.39 -39.12 -33.28
N GLY A 200 36.13 -38.67 -34.51
CA GLY A 200 35.60 -39.51 -35.58
C GLY A 200 34.11 -39.79 -35.47
N ASP A 201 33.37 -38.97 -34.72
CA ASP A 201 31.93 -39.10 -34.53
C ASP A 201 31.20 -38.23 -35.57
N PRO A 202 30.51 -38.81 -36.58
CA PRO A 202 29.78 -38.02 -37.57
C PRO A 202 28.47 -37.47 -36.98
N SER A 203 28.03 -36.34 -37.56
CA SER A 203 26.87 -35.52 -37.18
C SER A 203 25.58 -36.29 -36.79
N PRO A 204 24.74 -35.74 -35.88
CA PRO A 204 23.47 -36.35 -35.46
C PRO A 204 22.43 -36.58 -36.58
N ASP A 205 22.58 -35.95 -37.76
CA ASP A 205 21.57 -35.96 -38.82
C ASP A 205 21.68 -37.13 -39.83
N GLY A 206 22.55 -38.12 -39.59
CA GLY A 206 22.72 -39.30 -40.46
C GLY A 206 21.89 -40.51 -40.02
N PRO A 207 21.16 -41.20 -40.92
CA PRO A 207 20.27 -42.30 -40.54
C PRO A 207 21.02 -43.64 -40.53
N GLU A 208 21.80 -43.98 -39.51
CA GLU A 208 22.25 -45.38 -39.29
C GLU A 208 22.37 -45.77 -37.80
N GLU A 209 21.98 -47.02 -37.50
CA GLU A 209 21.59 -47.56 -36.20
C GLU A 209 22.68 -47.55 -35.10
N PRO A 210 22.30 -47.47 -33.79
CA PRO A 210 23.23 -47.40 -32.66
C PRO A 210 24.08 -48.67 -32.43
N GLN A 211 23.67 -49.82 -32.97
CA GLN A 211 24.27 -51.12 -32.64
C GLN A 211 25.56 -51.42 -33.40
N ARG A 212 25.68 -51.01 -34.68
CA ARG A 212 26.94 -51.12 -35.45
C ARG A 212 28.04 -50.18 -34.95
N ARG A 213 27.67 -49.11 -34.23
CA ARG A 213 28.63 -48.15 -33.63
C ARG A 213 29.44 -48.82 -32.52
N VAL A 214 28.79 -49.52 -31.60
CA VAL A 214 29.49 -50.18 -30.47
C VAL A 214 30.47 -51.24 -30.99
N GLU A 215 30.08 -51.98 -32.04
CA GLU A 215 30.92 -52.99 -32.69
C GLU A 215 32.16 -52.36 -33.35
N MET A 216 32.03 -51.22 -34.04
CA MET A 216 33.16 -50.51 -34.67
C MET A 216 34.16 -49.93 -33.65
N TRP A 217 33.69 -49.41 -32.50
CA TRP A 217 34.58 -48.95 -31.42
C TRP A 217 35.29 -50.11 -30.71
N THR A 218 34.63 -51.28 -30.58
CA THR A 218 35.28 -52.49 -30.06
C THR A 218 36.26 -53.12 -31.05
N GLU A 219 36.01 -53.03 -32.36
CA GLU A 219 36.93 -53.52 -33.40
C GLU A 219 38.16 -52.63 -33.54
N LEU A 220 38.03 -51.30 -33.50
CA LEU A 220 39.19 -50.37 -33.52
C LEU A 220 40.04 -50.45 -32.24
N ALA A 221 39.41 -50.65 -31.07
CA ALA A 221 40.13 -50.89 -29.82
C ALA A 221 40.79 -52.29 -29.77
N ALA A 222 40.26 -53.26 -30.53
CA ALA A 222 40.84 -54.59 -30.67
C ALA A 222 41.99 -54.62 -31.69
N GLU A 223 41.92 -53.87 -32.79
CA GLU A 223 42.99 -53.76 -33.79
C GLU A 223 44.25 -53.09 -33.22
N ASP A 224 44.10 -52.10 -32.32
CA ASP A 224 45.23 -51.42 -31.68
C ASP A 224 45.97 -52.31 -30.64
N ARG A 225 45.35 -53.38 -30.14
CA ARG A 225 46.04 -54.40 -29.31
C ARG A 225 46.94 -55.34 -30.11
N VAL A 226 46.67 -55.53 -31.40
CA VAL A 226 47.41 -56.47 -32.26
C VAL A 226 48.73 -55.87 -32.76
N ARG A 227 48.93 -54.55 -32.63
CA ARG A 227 50.09 -53.85 -33.19
C ARG A 227 50.99 -53.16 -32.16
N GLY A 228 51.19 -53.73 -30.96
CA GLY A 228 52.35 -53.47 -30.10
C GLY A 228 52.64 -52.00 -29.70
N VAL A 229 51.71 -51.06 -29.89
CA VAL A 229 51.78 -49.70 -29.36
C VAL A 229 51.10 -49.73 -27.98
N PRO A 230 51.68 -49.15 -26.92
CA PRO A 230 51.05 -49.15 -25.60
C PRO A 230 49.71 -48.40 -25.67
N GLY A 231 48.61 -49.17 -25.66
CA GLY A 231 47.23 -48.71 -25.82
C GLY A 231 46.71 -47.76 -24.73
N ASP A 232 47.51 -47.49 -23.71
CA ASP A 232 47.15 -46.58 -22.62
C ASP A 232 47.20 -45.11 -23.04
N ALA A 233 48.08 -44.69 -23.96
CA ALA A 233 48.24 -43.27 -24.30
C ALA A 233 47.21 -42.73 -25.32
N ALA A 234 46.78 -43.54 -26.29
CA ALA A 234 45.83 -43.11 -27.32
C ALA A 234 44.39 -43.03 -26.77
N GLY A 235 43.97 -44.03 -25.98
CA GLY A 235 42.67 -44.07 -25.32
C GLY A 235 42.48 -42.93 -24.31
N ILE A 236 43.48 -42.66 -23.47
CA ILE A 236 43.43 -41.54 -22.50
C ILE A 236 43.24 -40.21 -23.23
N THR A 237 43.92 -39.99 -24.36
CA THR A 237 43.90 -38.68 -25.03
C THR A 237 42.63 -38.38 -25.83
N ALA A 238 41.93 -39.40 -26.33
CA ALA A 238 40.60 -39.24 -26.92
C ALA A 238 39.55 -39.01 -25.81
N THR A 239 39.70 -39.71 -24.68
CA THR A 239 38.86 -39.53 -23.50
C THR A 239 38.98 -38.10 -22.95
N ASP A 240 40.20 -37.54 -22.90
CA ASP A 240 40.43 -36.17 -22.43
C ASP A 240 39.73 -35.10 -23.29
N VAL A 241 39.78 -35.22 -24.63
CA VAL A 241 39.09 -34.30 -25.55
C VAL A 241 37.57 -34.42 -25.38
N HIS A 242 37.06 -35.64 -25.25
CA HIS A 242 35.64 -35.88 -25.02
C HIS A 242 35.16 -35.29 -23.69
N THR A 243 35.90 -35.52 -22.60
CA THR A 243 35.59 -34.96 -21.28
C THR A 243 35.58 -33.44 -21.31
N ARG A 244 36.58 -32.79 -21.93
CA ARG A 244 36.61 -31.32 -22.00
C ARG A 244 35.54 -30.71 -22.90
N ALA A 245 35.22 -31.36 -24.01
CA ALA A 245 34.10 -30.95 -24.86
C ALA A 245 32.76 -31.05 -24.11
N ALA A 246 32.51 -32.15 -23.38
CA ALA A 246 31.31 -32.32 -22.57
C ALA A 246 31.23 -31.29 -21.42
N GLU A 247 32.36 -30.97 -20.78
CA GLU A 247 32.41 -29.91 -19.75
C GLU A 247 32.11 -28.52 -20.32
N VAL A 248 32.60 -28.22 -21.53
CA VAL A 248 32.31 -26.95 -22.22
C VAL A 248 30.84 -26.88 -22.61
N GLN A 249 30.29 -27.93 -23.21
CA GLN A 249 28.87 -27.99 -23.56
C GLN A 249 27.97 -27.83 -22.32
N GLY A 250 28.25 -28.58 -21.25
CA GLY A 250 27.47 -28.50 -20.02
C GLY A 250 27.64 -27.18 -19.26
N HIS A 251 28.78 -26.48 -19.38
CA HIS A 251 28.91 -25.10 -18.86
C HIS A 251 28.12 -24.10 -19.72
N TRP A 252 28.17 -24.23 -21.04
CA TRP A 252 27.46 -23.35 -21.97
C TRP A 252 25.94 -23.38 -21.74
N GLU A 253 25.35 -24.58 -21.74
CA GLU A 253 23.91 -24.77 -21.53
C GLU A 253 23.46 -24.22 -20.16
N ARG A 254 24.25 -24.45 -19.11
CA ARG A 254 23.98 -23.90 -17.77
C ARG A 254 24.07 -22.38 -17.76
N LEU A 255 25.10 -21.79 -18.37
CA LEU A 255 25.30 -20.34 -18.41
C LEU A 255 24.18 -19.64 -19.18
N VAL A 256 23.79 -20.17 -20.35
CA VAL A 256 22.67 -19.65 -21.15
C VAL A 256 21.35 -19.73 -20.37
N THR A 257 21.05 -20.89 -19.78
CA THR A 257 19.82 -21.09 -18.99
C THR A 257 19.76 -20.16 -17.78
N ARG A 258 20.88 -20.03 -17.05
CA ARG A 258 20.98 -19.19 -15.85
C ARG A 258 20.87 -17.71 -16.20
N THR A 259 21.49 -17.27 -17.29
CA THR A 259 21.42 -15.88 -17.78
C THR A 259 20.00 -15.54 -18.23
N GLY A 260 19.35 -16.43 -18.99
CA GLY A 260 17.95 -16.26 -19.41
C GLY A 260 16.98 -16.20 -18.22
N SER A 261 17.12 -17.11 -17.26
CA SER A 261 16.31 -17.12 -16.02
C SER A 261 16.51 -15.84 -15.21
N ARG A 262 17.76 -15.39 -15.04
CA ARG A 262 18.07 -14.14 -14.33
C ARG A 262 17.48 -12.93 -15.04
N ARG A 263 17.55 -12.86 -16.37
CA ARG A 263 16.95 -11.77 -17.16
C ARG A 263 15.44 -11.70 -16.95
N LEU A 264 14.75 -12.83 -17.03
CA LEU A 264 13.30 -12.93 -16.80
C LEU A 264 12.93 -12.49 -15.38
N GLN A 265 13.67 -12.95 -14.37
CA GLN A 265 13.44 -12.56 -12.97
C GLN A 265 13.64 -11.07 -12.75
N VAL A 266 14.75 -10.49 -13.22
CA VAL A 266 15.06 -9.06 -13.07
C VAL A 266 14.06 -8.21 -13.87
N GLY A 267 13.66 -8.64 -15.06
CA GLY A 267 12.66 -7.95 -15.87
C GLY A 267 11.28 -7.92 -15.22
N ALA A 268 10.78 -9.07 -14.74
CA ALA A 268 9.50 -9.15 -14.05
C ALA A 268 9.49 -8.36 -12.72
N ALA A 269 10.62 -8.37 -12.00
CA ALA A 269 10.80 -7.56 -10.81
C ALA A 269 10.78 -6.05 -11.12
N LEU A 270 11.44 -5.63 -12.19
CA LEU A 270 11.49 -4.24 -12.63
C LEU A 270 10.10 -3.73 -13.00
N GLU A 271 9.33 -4.49 -13.80
CA GLU A 271 7.96 -4.14 -14.18
C GLU A 271 7.06 -3.94 -12.95
N LYS A 272 7.08 -4.91 -12.03
CA LYS A 272 6.32 -4.81 -10.77
C LYS A 272 6.73 -3.61 -9.91
N LEU A 273 8.03 -3.28 -9.86
CA LEU A 273 8.52 -2.14 -9.09
C LEU A 273 8.13 -0.81 -9.73
N GLN A 274 8.10 -0.74 -11.06
CA GLN A 274 7.59 0.43 -11.80
C GLN A 274 6.09 0.61 -11.58
N ASP A 275 5.31 -0.48 -11.63
CA ASP A 275 3.88 -0.46 -11.32
C ASP A 275 3.62 -0.01 -9.88
N LEU A 276 4.42 -0.50 -8.93
CA LEU A 276 4.36 -0.09 -7.53
C LEU A 276 4.60 1.41 -7.40
N GLN A 277 5.66 1.95 -8.01
CA GLN A 277 5.93 3.40 -8.01
C GLN A 277 4.81 4.21 -8.66
N GLY A 278 4.22 3.70 -9.76
CA GLY A 278 3.08 4.32 -10.43
C GLY A 278 1.85 4.40 -9.52
N ILE A 279 1.52 3.32 -8.82
CA ILE A 279 0.41 3.28 -7.84
C ILE A 279 0.71 4.21 -6.66
N MET A 280 1.94 4.20 -6.13
CA MET A 280 2.33 5.10 -5.04
C MET A 280 2.14 6.57 -5.40
N GLY A 281 2.49 6.96 -6.63
CA GLY A 281 2.30 8.33 -7.13
C GLY A 281 0.83 8.73 -7.22
N ARG A 282 -0.02 7.86 -7.80
CA ARG A 282 -1.47 8.11 -7.88
C ARG A 282 -2.14 8.15 -6.51
N LEU A 283 -1.78 7.22 -5.62
CA LEU A 283 -2.28 7.20 -4.24
C LEU A 283 -1.88 8.44 -3.47
N SER A 284 -0.63 8.90 -3.59
CA SER A 284 -0.19 10.13 -2.93
C SER A 284 -1.05 11.32 -3.37
N GLN A 285 -1.24 11.50 -4.69
CA GLN A 285 -2.06 12.60 -5.22
C GLN A 285 -3.53 12.49 -4.82
N GLY A 286 -4.10 11.28 -4.86
CA GLY A 286 -5.47 11.03 -4.44
C GLY A 286 -5.70 11.27 -2.95
N LEU A 287 -4.74 10.87 -2.11
CA LEU A 287 -4.75 11.15 -0.67
C LEU A 287 -4.60 12.64 -0.38
N ASP A 288 -3.72 13.36 -1.09
CA ASP A 288 -3.54 14.81 -0.93
C ASP A 288 -4.88 15.55 -1.18
N HIS A 289 -5.59 15.19 -2.26
CA HIS A 289 -6.89 15.79 -2.58
C HIS A 289 -7.96 15.46 -1.53
N ALA A 290 -8.03 14.20 -1.10
CA ALA A 290 -9.01 13.75 -0.11
C ALA A 290 -8.73 14.36 1.29
N GLU A 291 -7.47 14.55 1.65
CA GLU A 291 -7.05 15.25 2.88
C GLU A 291 -7.38 16.74 2.83
N GLU A 292 -7.23 17.39 1.67
CA GLU A 292 -7.63 18.78 1.46
C GLU A 292 -9.14 18.99 1.58
N GLU A 293 -9.95 18.13 0.94
CA GLU A 293 -11.40 18.16 1.07
C GLU A 293 -11.84 17.98 2.53
N ARG A 294 -11.21 17.03 3.24
CA ARG A 294 -11.44 16.82 4.68
C ARG A 294 -11.03 18.04 5.51
N ALA A 295 -9.93 18.71 5.18
CA ALA A 295 -9.48 19.90 5.91
C ALA A 295 -10.49 21.07 5.78
N GLY A 296 -11.27 21.09 4.70
CA GLY A 296 -12.35 22.05 4.49
C GLY A 296 -13.62 21.78 5.32
N TRP A 297 -13.73 20.64 6.02
CA TRP A 297 -14.95 20.31 6.75
C TRP A 297 -15.15 21.18 7.99
N PRO A 298 -16.32 21.82 8.16
CA PRO A 298 -16.62 22.62 9.35
C PRO A 298 -16.69 21.75 10.61
N PRO A 299 -16.27 22.21 11.80
CA PRO A 299 -16.41 21.45 13.04
C PRO A 299 -17.87 21.06 13.33
N VAL A 300 -18.11 19.82 13.81
CA VAL A 300 -19.48 19.30 14.02
C VAL A 300 -20.30 20.21 14.95
N GLY A 301 -19.68 20.76 16.00
CA GLY A 301 -20.36 21.63 16.97
C GLY A 301 -20.80 22.98 16.44
N CYS A 302 -20.34 23.40 15.26
CA CYS A 302 -20.72 24.65 14.62
C CYS A 302 -21.82 24.48 13.56
N LEU A 303 -22.27 23.23 13.33
CA LEU A 303 -23.28 22.93 12.32
C LEU A 303 -24.68 23.31 12.83
N ARG A 304 -25.43 24.00 11.98
CA ARG A 304 -26.85 24.26 12.21
C ARG A 304 -27.68 23.03 11.85
N ALA A 305 -28.84 22.87 12.49
CA ALA A 305 -29.72 21.70 12.32
C ALA A 305 -30.24 21.52 10.88
N ASP A 306 -30.45 22.62 10.16
CA ASP A 306 -30.82 22.64 8.73
C ASP A 306 -29.71 22.08 7.83
N SER A 307 -28.44 22.40 8.13
CA SER A 307 -27.27 21.93 7.37
C SER A 307 -26.75 20.54 7.73
N LEU A 308 -27.24 19.93 8.82
CA LEU A 308 -26.72 18.66 9.34
C LEU A 308 -26.94 17.50 8.35
N ARG A 309 -28.11 17.45 7.70
CA ARG A 309 -28.47 16.41 6.73
C ARG A 309 -27.55 16.47 5.50
N ASP A 310 -27.36 17.66 4.95
CA ASP A 310 -26.47 17.88 3.80
C ASP A 310 -25.02 17.50 4.14
N ASN A 311 -24.55 17.84 5.35
CA ASN A 311 -23.22 17.45 5.80
C ASN A 311 -23.07 15.91 5.95
N MET A 312 -24.12 15.21 6.38
CA MET A 312 -24.12 13.75 6.42
C MET A 312 -24.07 13.15 5.01
N GLU A 313 -24.91 13.64 4.10
CA GLU A 313 -24.95 13.20 2.69
C GLU A 313 -23.59 13.43 2.01
N ASN A 314 -23.00 14.61 2.19
CA ASN A 314 -21.67 14.94 1.68
C ASN A 314 -20.58 14.03 2.27
N THR A 315 -20.61 13.77 3.58
CA THR A 315 -19.63 12.86 4.23
C THR A 315 -19.81 11.42 3.73
N THR A 316 -21.03 10.97 3.46
CA THR A 316 -21.28 9.65 2.87
C THR A 316 -20.84 9.56 1.42
N ALA A 317 -21.09 10.60 0.63
CA ALA A 317 -20.63 10.69 -0.76
C ALA A 317 -19.09 10.71 -0.83
N PHE A 318 -18.43 11.46 0.07
CA PHE A 318 -16.98 11.43 0.21
C PHE A 318 -16.45 10.01 0.46
N ARG A 319 -17.06 9.28 1.41
CA ARG A 319 -16.67 7.89 1.67
C ARG A 319 -16.81 7.01 0.42
N GLU A 320 -17.87 7.17 -0.36
CA GLU A 320 -18.05 6.43 -1.62
C GLU A 320 -17.02 6.83 -2.67
N ASN A 321 -16.70 8.12 -2.78
CA ASN A 321 -15.68 8.64 -3.69
C ASN A 321 -14.27 8.16 -3.35
N THR A 322 -14.00 7.80 -2.09
CA THR A 322 -12.70 7.25 -1.67
C THR A 322 -12.54 5.73 -1.90
N VAL A 323 -13.59 5.01 -2.30
CA VAL A 323 -13.50 3.55 -2.58
C VAL A 323 -12.43 3.16 -3.61
N PRO A 324 -12.19 3.93 -4.70
CA PRO A 324 -11.07 3.65 -5.62
C PRO A 324 -9.70 3.69 -4.94
N LEU A 325 -9.48 4.57 -3.95
CA LEU A 325 -8.22 4.64 -3.20
C LEU A 325 -7.99 3.38 -2.36
N ASP A 326 -9.05 2.80 -1.80
CA ASP A 326 -8.98 1.52 -1.08
C ASP A 326 -8.48 0.38 -1.98
N LEU A 327 -8.99 0.34 -3.22
CA LEU A 327 -8.59 -0.65 -4.23
C LEU A 327 -7.12 -0.47 -4.62
N GLU A 328 -6.67 0.77 -4.81
CA GLU A 328 -5.28 1.07 -5.12
C GLU A 328 -4.34 0.70 -3.96
N ILE A 329 -4.72 0.92 -2.70
CA ILE A 329 -3.93 0.50 -1.53
C ILE A 329 -3.82 -1.01 -1.42
N ARG A 330 -4.92 -1.73 -1.68
CA ARG A 330 -4.88 -3.19 -1.74
C ARG A 330 -3.97 -3.68 -2.87
N ALA A 331 -4.00 -3.02 -4.03
CA ALA A 331 -3.08 -3.32 -5.13
C ALA A 331 -1.61 -3.03 -4.77
N LEU A 332 -1.34 -1.90 -4.11
CA LEU A 332 -0.02 -1.52 -3.61
C LEU A 332 0.56 -2.59 -2.68
N ASN A 333 -0.21 -2.98 -1.66
CA ASN A 333 0.22 -3.97 -0.68
C ASN A 333 0.40 -5.35 -1.31
N LYS A 334 -0.43 -5.71 -2.30
CA LYS A 334 -0.26 -6.95 -3.07
C LYS A 334 1.04 -6.94 -3.88
N LEU A 335 1.32 -5.87 -4.63
CA LEU A 335 2.56 -5.76 -5.40
C LEU A 335 3.80 -5.76 -4.50
N SER A 336 3.72 -5.13 -3.33
CA SER A 336 4.79 -5.18 -2.32
C SER A 336 5.05 -6.60 -1.84
N ALA A 337 4.00 -7.37 -1.53
CA ALA A 337 4.12 -8.77 -1.14
C ALA A 337 4.65 -9.65 -2.28
N ASP A 338 4.20 -9.42 -3.52
CA ASP A 338 4.65 -10.15 -4.71
C ASP A 338 6.15 -9.89 -4.99
N LEU A 339 6.64 -8.66 -4.76
CA LEU A 339 8.07 -8.32 -4.86
C LEU A 339 8.91 -9.01 -3.79
N GLN A 340 8.41 -9.08 -2.55
CA GLN A 340 9.06 -9.84 -1.48
C GLN A 340 9.12 -11.34 -1.80
N ALA A 341 8.05 -11.90 -2.37
CA ALA A 341 8.00 -13.30 -2.81
C ALA A 341 8.99 -13.61 -3.95
N CYS A 342 9.30 -12.62 -4.79
CA CYS A 342 10.39 -12.71 -5.77
C CYS A 342 11.79 -12.64 -5.15
N GLY A 343 11.92 -12.53 -3.81
CA GLY A 343 13.20 -12.43 -3.12
C GLY A 343 13.83 -11.03 -3.18
N LEU A 344 13.03 -10.02 -3.54
CA LEU A 344 13.49 -8.66 -3.72
C LEU A 344 13.20 -7.86 -2.45
N GLN A 345 14.25 -7.40 -1.78
CA GLN A 345 14.13 -6.51 -0.63
C GLN A 345 14.02 -5.09 -1.16
N VAL A 346 12.80 -4.57 -1.20
CA VAL A 346 12.50 -3.17 -1.53
C VAL A 346 13.34 -2.26 -0.63
N CYS A 347 13.89 -1.19 -1.19
CA CYS A 347 14.75 -0.28 -0.42
C CYS A 347 13.99 0.37 0.75
N SER A 348 14.72 0.76 1.80
CA SER A 348 14.12 1.33 3.02
C SER A 348 13.24 2.55 2.75
N ASN A 349 13.59 3.38 1.76
CA ASN A 349 12.81 4.55 1.39
C ASN A 349 11.42 4.16 0.84
N VAL A 350 11.36 3.25 -0.14
CA VAL A 350 10.09 2.82 -0.73
C VAL A 350 9.24 2.08 0.31
N SER A 351 9.86 1.28 1.18
CA SER A 351 9.14 0.64 2.31
C SER A 351 8.54 1.67 3.27
N MET A 352 9.27 2.75 3.59
CA MET A 352 8.76 3.83 4.44
C MET A 352 7.59 4.55 3.78
N GLN A 353 7.68 4.84 2.48
CA GLN A 353 6.60 5.48 1.72
C GLN A 353 5.33 4.61 1.66
N ILE A 354 5.45 3.30 1.46
CA ILE A 354 4.30 2.39 1.51
C ILE A 354 3.66 2.41 2.90
N SER A 355 4.46 2.41 3.96
CA SER A 355 3.94 2.50 5.34
C SER A 355 3.25 3.84 5.60
N ASP A 356 3.79 4.95 5.08
CA ASP A 356 3.21 6.29 5.20
C ASP A 356 1.86 6.38 4.49
N LEU A 357 1.78 5.94 3.23
CA LEU A 357 0.53 5.91 2.46
C LEU A 357 -0.56 5.07 3.14
N ASN A 358 -0.20 3.90 3.66
CA ASN A 358 -1.13 3.07 4.44
C ASN A 358 -1.60 3.79 5.72
N ALA A 359 -0.69 4.44 6.45
CA ALA A 359 -1.03 5.16 7.68
C ALA A 359 -1.95 6.37 7.41
N ARG A 360 -1.67 7.14 6.36
CA ARG A 360 -2.48 8.28 5.92
C ARG A 360 -3.90 7.85 5.56
N TRP A 361 -4.04 6.77 4.80
CA TRP A 361 -5.34 6.18 4.46
C TRP A 361 -6.12 5.70 5.68
N ASP A 362 -5.46 4.97 6.60
CA ASP A 362 -6.09 4.51 7.83
C ASP A 362 -6.60 5.69 8.68
N LEU A 363 -5.82 6.77 8.75
CA LEU A 363 -6.22 7.99 9.44
C LEU A 363 -7.41 8.68 8.76
N LEU A 364 -7.42 8.71 7.42
CA LEU A 364 -8.52 9.28 6.64
C LEU A 364 -9.82 8.47 6.83
N GLN A 365 -9.75 7.14 6.75
CA GLN A 365 -10.90 6.26 7.01
C GLN A 365 -11.43 6.43 8.43
N LYS A 366 -10.54 6.41 9.44
CA LYS A 366 -10.92 6.60 10.84
C LYS A 366 -11.59 7.95 11.05
N ALA A 367 -11.01 9.02 10.53
CA ALA A 367 -11.57 10.36 10.65
C ALA A 367 -12.93 10.51 9.96
N THR A 368 -13.11 9.90 8.79
CA THR A 368 -14.39 9.90 8.08
C THR A 368 -15.47 9.13 8.86
N ALA A 369 -15.10 7.97 9.41
CA ALA A 369 -16.00 7.18 10.26
C ALA A 369 -16.33 7.89 11.59
N ASP A 370 -15.34 8.53 12.22
CA ASP A 370 -15.51 9.34 13.43
C ASP A 370 -16.43 10.52 13.16
N ARG A 371 -16.22 11.24 12.06
CA ARG A 371 -17.07 12.35 11.61
C ARG A 371 -18.51 11.90 11.43
N LEU A 372 -18.75 10.79 10.73
CA LEU A 372 -20.10 10.26 10.54
C LEU A 372 -20.73 9.84 11.87
N ARG A 373 -19.97 9.20 12.76
CA ARG A 373 -20.44 8.86 14.11
C ARG A 373 -20.81 10.10 14.92
N GLN A 374 -20.00 11.16 14.86
CA GLN A 374 -20.29 12.43 15.53
C GLN A 374 -21.53 13.11 14.94
N LEU A 375 -21.68 13.13 13.61
CA LEU A 375 -22.87 13.67 12.96
C LEU A 375 -24.13 12.87 13.32
N GLN A 376 -24.04 11.54 13.39
CA GLN A 376 -25.13 10.67 13.83
C GLN A 376 -25.45 10.84 15.33
N ALA A 377 -24.43 11.05 16.16
CA ALA A 377 -24.61 11.33 17.59
C ALA A 377 -25.32 12.67 17.77
N VAL A 378 -24.86 13.71 17.06
CA VAL A 378 -25.51 15.01 17.04
C VAL A 378 -26.93 14.92 16.48
N GLN A 379 -27.20 14.11 15.44
CA GLN A 379 -28.55 13.83 14.96
C GLN A 379 -29.44 13.14 16.02
N ARG A 380 -28.86 12.27 16.84
CA ARG A 380 -29.58 11.63 17.98
C ARG A 380 -29.78 12.59 19.15
N ASP A 381 -28.81 13.44 19.45
CA ASP A 381 -28.84 14.45 20.52
C ASP A 381 -29.78 15.60 20.16
N PHE A 382 -29.88 15.95 18.88
CA PHE A 382 -30.95 16.81 18.36
C PHE A 382 -32.33 16.19 18.59
N GLY A 383 -32.43 14.87 18.74
CA GLY A 383 -33.68 14.15 18.84
C GLY A 383 -34.68 14.53 17.72
N PRO A 384 -35.89 14.00 17.74
CA PRO A 384 -37.00 14.55 16.97
C PRO A 384 -37.62 15.79 17.65
N SER A 385 -37.05 16.31 18.75
CA SER A 385 -37.70 17.34 19.56
C SER A 385 -37.29 18.74 19.09
N PRO A 386 -38.24 19.60 18.66
CA PRO A 386 -37.99 20.95 18.14
C PRO A 386 -37.40 21.92 19.18
N GLN A 387 -37.00 21.46 20.37
CA GLN A 387 -36.57 22.30 21.49
C GLN A 387 -35.04 22.42 21.65
N HIS A 388 -34.23 21.67 20.89
CA HIS A 388 -32.77 21.63 21.12
C HIS A 388 -32.08 22.99 20.84
N PHE A 389 -32.55 23.74 19.85
CA PHE A 389 -32.01 25.08 19.55
C PHE A 389 -32.18 26.06 20.72
N LEU A 390 -33.12 25.79 21.64
CA LEU A 390 -33.33 26.58 22.85
C LEU A 390 -32.23 26.37 23.90
N SER A 391 -31.32 25.41 23.74
CA SER A 391 -30.13 25.31 24.61
C SER A 391 -29.28 26.59 24.59
N ALA A 392 -29.32 27.35 23.49
CA ALA A 392 -28.66 28.65 23.35
C ALA A 392 -29.36 29.81 24.10
N SER A 393 -30.54 29.58 24.72
CA SER A 393 -31.25 30.61 25.49
C SER A 393 -30.51 31.00 26.78
N VAL A 394 -29.72 30.07 27.32
CA VAL A 394 -28.94 30.23 28.56
C VAL A 394 -27.44 30.27 28.28
N GLN A 395 -26.72 30.86 29.23
CA GLN A 395 -25.26 30.94 29.22
C GLN A 395 -24.71 30.35 30.52
N LEU A 396 -23.45 29.93 30.52
CA LEU A 396 -22.77 29.48 31.74
C LEU A 396 -22.93 30.51 32.87
N PRO A 397 -23.21 30.08 34.11
CA PRO A 397 -23.18 28.69 34.62
C PRO A 397 -24.48 27.88 34.41
N TRP A 398 -25.46 28.40 33.67
CA TRP A 398 -26.75 27.76 33.47
C TRP A 398 -26.78 26.84 32.25
N GLN A 399 -27.46 25.70 32.40
CA GLN A 399 -27.76 24.76 31.32
C GLN A 399 -29.26 24.46 31.28
N ARG A 400 -29.85 24.52 30.08
CA ARG A 400 -31.22 24.09 29.83
C ARG A 400 -31.24 22.58 29.61
N ALA A 401 -32.17 21.90 30.27
CA ALA A 401 -32.44 20.48 30.10
C ALA A 401 -33.96 20.26 29.96
N VAL A 402 -34.36 19.06 29.54
CA VAL A 402 -35.76 18.71 29.28
C VAL A 402 -36.12 17.47 30.10
N ALA A 403 -37.25 17.53 30.81
CA ALA A 403 -37.77 16.42 31.60
C ALA A 403 -38.45 15.37 30.71
N HIS A 404 -38.84 14.24 31.30
CA HIS A 404 -39.48 13.11 30.58
C HIS A 404 -40.81 13.46 29.88
N ASN A 405 -41.43 14.58 30.26
CA ASN A 405 -42.68 15.10 29.72
C ASN A 405 -42.47 16.35 28.86
N ASP A 406 -41.26 16.52 28.33
CA ASP A 406 -40.86 17.64 27.47
C ASP A 406 -40.83 19.02 28.13
N VAL A 407 -41.07 19.11 29.44
CA VAL A 407 -41.01 20.37 30.19
C VAL A 407 -39.55 20.79 30.42
N PRO A 408 -39.16 22.03 30.09
CA PRO A 408 -37.81 22.51 30.35
C PRO A 408 -37.56 22.75 31.84
N TYR A 409 -36.34 22.45 32.26
CA TYR A 409 -35.79 22.85 33.55
C TYR A 409 -34.35 23.34 33.37
N TYR A 410 -33.87 24.11 34.33
CA TYR A 410 -32.60 24.82 34.25
C TYR A 410 -31.69 24.40 35.39
N ILE A 411 -30.46 24.03 35.05
CA ILE A 411 -29.44 23.56 35.98
C ILE A 411 -28.41 24.67 36.14
N ASN A 412 -28.15 25.09 37.37
CA ASN A 412 -27.04 25.98 37.67
C ASN A 412 -25.87 25.16 38.18
N HIS A 413 -24.79 25.09 37.38
CA HIS A 413 -23.60 24.30 37.71
C HIS A 413 -22.74 24.91 38.82
N GLU A 414 -22.85 26.22 39.07
CA GLU A 414 -22.12 26.89 40.15
C GLU A 414 -22.75 26.59 41.51
N THR A 415 -24.08 26.63 41.60
CA THR A 415 -24.82 26.37 42.85
C THR A 415 -25.28 24.93 42.99
N GLN A 416 -25.06 24.09 41.97
CA GLN A 416 -25.54 22.71 41.89
C GLN A 416 -27.05 22.58 42.14
N SER A 417 -27.82 23.57 41.68
CA SER A 417 -29.27 23.64 41.88
C SER A 417 -30.02 23.45 40.57
N THR A 418 -31.27 22.97 40.66
CA THR A 418 -32.19 22.90 39.53
C THR A 418 -33.40 23.80 39.77
N SER A 419 -33.89 24.44 38.72
CA SER A 419 -35.04 25.35 38.76
C SER A 419 -35.97 25.08 37.57
N TRP A 420 -37.26 25.28 37.78
CA TRP A 420 -38.24 25.26 36.68
C TRP A 420 -38.32 26.61 35.94
N ASP A 421 -37.82 27.67 36.56
CA ASP A 421 -37.86 29.01 36.00
C ASP A 421 -36.54 29.36 35.33
N HIS A 422 -36.64 29.93 34.13
CA HIS A 422 -35.47 30.41 33.40
C HIS A 422 -34.77 31.50 34.24
N PRO A 423 -33.42 31.59 34.27
CA PRO A 423 -32.69 32.58 35.08
C PRO A 423 -33.14 34.02 34.79
N LYS A 424 -33.18 34.41 33.51
CA LYS A 424 -33.72 35.73 33.11
C LYS A 424 -35.22 35.93 33.41
N MET A 425 -36.03 34.86 33.46
CA MET A 425 -37.43 34.97 33.90
C MET A 425 -37.49 35.25 35.41
N THR A 426 -36.63 34.58 36.18
CA THR A 426 -36.50 34.81 37.62
C THR A 426 -36.10 36.26 37.91
N GLU A 427 -35.08 36.77 37.23
CA GLU A 427 -34.67 38.18 37.31
C GLU A 427 -35.80 39.13 36.92
N LEU A 428 -36.52 38.82 35.82
CA LEU A 428 -37.66 39.61 35.38
C LEU A 428 -38.75 39.67 36.46
N LEU A 429 -39.18 38.53 36.99
CA LEU A 429 -40.23 38.45 38.02
C LEU A 429 -39.81 39.16 39.31
N GLN A 430 -38.54 39.04 39.70
CA GLN A 430 -37.99 39.80 40.83
C GLN A 430 -38.04 41.31 40.58
N SER A 431 -37.68 41.78 39.38
CA SER A 431 -37.77 43.21 39.01
C SER A 431 -39.20 43.76 39.00
N LEU A 432 -40.22 42.90 38.93
CA LEU A 432 -41.63 43.33 39.03
C LEU A 432 -41.98 43.74 40.47
N ALA A 433 -41.26 43.25 41.48
CA ALA A 433 -41.50 43.59 42.88
C ALA A 433 -41.25 45.08 43.16
N ASP A 434 -40.35 45.73 42.41
CA ASP A 434 -40.10 47.18 42.51
C ASP A 434 -41.36 48.01 42.25
N LEU A 435 -42.31 47.46 41.48
CA LEU A 435 -43.57 48.12 41.17
C LEU A 435 -44.61 47.97 42.29
N ASN A 436 -44.33 47.21 43.35
CA ASN A 436 -45.25 47.02 44.48
C ASN A 436 -45.55 48.32 45.24
N GLY A 437 -44.68 49.33 45.16
CA GLY A 437 -44.91 50.65 45.73
C GLY A 437 -46.03 51.45 45.05
N VAL A 438 -46.50 51.04 43.87
CA VAL A 438 -47.60 51.72 43.17
C VAL A 438 -48.91 51.48 43.93
N ARG A 439 -49.50 52.56 44.48
CA ARG A 439 -50.69 52.52 45.34
C ARG A 439 -51.90 51.82 44.71
N PHE A 440 -52.23 52.16 43.46
CA PHE A 440 -53.41 51.64 42.79
C PHE A 440 -53.10 50.32 42.08
N SER A 441 -53.86 49.28 42.41
CA SER A 441 -53.68 47.94 41.87
C SER A 441 -53.82 47.86 40.35
N ALA A 442 -54.75 48.62 39.77
CA ALA A 442 -54.92 48.66 38.32
C ALA A 442 -53.66 49.19 37.60
N TYR A 443 -53.09 50.30 38.07
CA TYR A 443 -51.87 50.86 37.49
C TYR A 443 -50.66 49.96 37.73
N ARG A 444 -50.55 49.37 38.93
CA ARG A 444 -49.49 48.41 39.26
C ARG A 444 -49.52 47.20 38.34
N THR A 445 -50.71 46.59 38.17
CA THR A 445 -50.92 45.46 37.26
C THR A 445 -50.57 45.86 35.83
N ALA A 446 -51.02 47.03 35.37
CA ALA A 446 -50.71 47.51 34.02
C ALA A 446 -49.21 47.71 33.80
N MET A 447 -48.49 48.30 34.75
CA MET A 447 -47.03 48.48 34.67
C MET A 447 -46.29 47.14 34.69
N LYS A 448 -46.69 46.20 35.56
CA LYS A 448 -46.12 44.85 35.61
C LYS A 448 -46.35 44.10 34.30
N SER A 449 -47.58 44.10 33.80
CA SER A 449 -47.95 43.51 32.51
C SER A 449 -47.16 44.14 31.36
N ARG A 450 -46.96 45.46 31.36
CA ARG A 450 -46.18 46.15 30.33
C ARG A 450 -44.69 45.78 30.37
N ARG A 451 -44.10 45.62 31.56
CA ARG A 451 -42.70 45.19 31.71
C ARG A 451 -42.52 43.76 31.22
N LEU A 452 -43.42 42.85 31.61
CA LEU A 452 -43.45 41.47 31.11
C LEU A 452 -43.62 41.43 29.59
N GLN A 453 -44.58 42.19 29.04
CA GLN A 453 -44.87 42.27 27.61
C GLN A 453 -43.63 42.62 26.79
N LYS A 454 -42.86 43.63 27.24
CA LYS A 454 -41.63 44.07 26.57
C LYS A 454 -40.50 43.05 26.70
N ALA A 455 -40.33 42.43 27.86
CA ALA A 455 -39.29 41.43 28.07
C ALA A 455 -39.52 40.16 27.22
N LEU A 456 -40.78 39.84 26.93
CA LEU A 456 -41.16 38.77 26.02
C LEU A 456 -41.25 39.22 24.56
N CYS A 457 -41.00 40.49 24.23
CA CYS A 457 -41.16 41.06 22.88
C CYS A 457 -42.58 40.90 22.27
N LEU A 458 -43.61 40.61 23.08
CA LEU A 458 -45.00 40.48 22.63
C LEU A 458 -45.61 41.83 22.26
N ASP A 459 -45.00 42.95 22.66
CA ASP A 459 -45.40 44.28 22.22
C ASP A 459 -45.06 44.57 20.75
N LEU A 460 -44.32 43.67 20.09
CA LEU A 460 -44.07 43.71 18.65
C LEU A 460 -45.06 42.83 17.85
N LEU A 461 -45.69 41.85 18.51
CA LEU A 461 -46.61 40.89 17.87
C LEU A 461 -47.98 41.51 17.61
N GLY A 462 -48.33 41.73 16.34
CA GLY A 462 -49.68 42.17 15.96
C GLY A 462 -50.75 41.08 16.10
N LEU A 463 -51.98 41.46 16.46
CA LEU A 463 -53.11 40.53 16.66
C LEU A 463 -53.42 39.68 15.42
N SER A 464 -53.50 40.29 14.24
CA SER A 464 -53.79 39.59 12.98
C SER A 464 -52.67 38.64 12.56
N THR A 465 -51.42 38.98 12.88
CA THR A 465 -50.27 38.11 12.65
C THR A 465 -50.32 36.87 13.55
N ALA A 466 -50.62 37.06 14.84
CA ALA A 466 -50.78 35.95 15.77
C ALA A 466 -51.89 34.98 15.33
N GLU A 467 -53.04 35.51 14.90
CA GLU A 467 -54.16 34.71 14.39
C GLU A 467 -53.77 33.86 13.17
N LYS A 468 -53.11 34.46 12.17
CA LYS A 468 -52.61 33.74 10.99
C LYS A 468 -51.65 32.60 11.35
N ILE A 469 -50.75 32.83 12.31
CA ILE A 469 -49.81 31.77 12.74
C ILE A 469 -50.57 30.67 13.49
N PHE A 470 -51.56 31.00 14.32
CA PHE A 470 -52.38 29.97 14.96
C PHE A 470 -53.13 29.11 13.94
N GLU A 471 -53.64 29.69 12.86
CA GLU A 471 -54.26 28.95 11.76
C GLU A 471 -53.26 28.05 11.02
N GLN A 472 -52.05 28.54 10.74
CA GLN A 472 -50.97 27.76 10.10
C GLN A 472 -50.55 26.53 10.92
N HIS A 473 -50.54 26.66 12.25
CA HIS A 473 -50.23 25.56 13.17
C HIS A 473 -51.46 24.70 13.51
N GLY A 474 -52.58 24.89 12.81
CA GLY A 474 -53.78 24.06 12.99
C GLY A 474 -54.49 24.26 14.33
N LEU A 475 -54.25 25.37 15.04
CA LEU A 475 -54.85 25.68 16.34
C LEU A 475 -56.29 26.17 16.22
N SER A 476 -57.11 25.60 15.34
CA SER A 476 -58.50 26.04 15.12
C SER A 476 -59.42 25.63 16.28
N LEU A 477 -59.17 24.48 16.89
CA LEU A 477 -59.97 23.93 17.99
C LEU A 477 -59.44 24.42 19.35
N ASN A 478 -60.19 25.31 20.00
CA ASN A 478 -59.81 25.88 21.29
C ASN A 478 -59.76 24.87 22.45
N SER A 479 -60.40 23.70 22.31
CA SER A 479 -60.34 22.58 23.26
C SER A 479 -59.10 21.69 23.13
N GLN A 480 -58.31 21.84 22.06
CA GLN A 480 -57.09 21.06 21.83
C GLN A 480 -56.09 21.28 22.97
N ILE A 481 -55.45 20.20 23.41
CA ILE A 481 -54.35 20.23 24.37
C ILE A 481 -53.04 20.22 23.57
N LEU A 482 -52.20 21.22 23.81
CA LEU A 482 -50.90 21.38 23.17
C LEU A 482 -49.80 20.87 24.09
N SER A 483 -48.90 20.08 23.51
CA SER A 483 -47.67 19.65 24.17
C SER A 483 -46.61 20.76 24.13
N VAL A 484 -45.56 20.65 24.96
CA VAL A 484 -44.45 21.61 24.93
C VAL A 484 -43.82 21.75 23.53
N PRO A 485 -43.58 20.67 22.77
CA PRO A 485 -43.14 20.77 21.37
C PRO A 485 -44.09 21.57 20.47
N ASP A 486 -45.41 21.37 20.57
CA ASP A 486 -46.39 22.10 19.74
C ASP A 486 -46.35 23.61 20.03
N ILE A 487 -46.29 23.96 21.32
CA ILE A 487 -46.20 25.36 21.77
C ILE A 487 -44.87 25.96 21.31
N THR A 488 -43.77 25.22 21.46
CA THR A 488 -42.45 25.67 21.02
C THR A 488 -42.46 25.96 19.54
N HIS A 489 -42.97 25.05 18.71
CA HIS A 489 -43.03 25.22 17.26
C HIS A 489 -43.86 26.46 16.85
N CYS A 490 -45.01 26.66 17.49
CA CYS A 490 -45.84 27.84 17.27
C CYS A 490 -45.11 29.14 17.65
N LEU A 491 -44.45 29.17 18.81
CA LEU A 491 -43.68 30.32 19.27
C LEU A 491 -42.46 30.59 18.36
N THR A 492 -41.78 29.55 17.88
CA THR A 492 -40.66 29.70 16.94
C THR A 492 -41.11 30.43 15.68
N SER A 493 -42.22 30.02 15.06
CA SER A 493 -42.75 30.73 13.89
C SER A 493 -43.13 32.19 14.18
N ILE A 494 -43.62 32.48 15.40
CA ILE A 494 -43.88 33.86 15.83
C ILE A 494 -42.57 34.65 15.89
N TYR A 495 -41.56 34.15 16.61
CA TYR A 495 -40.34 34.89 16.86
C TYR A 495 -39.41 34.97 15.65
N ASP A 496 -39.40 33.97 14.75
CA ASP A 496 -38.70 34.05 13.46
C ASP A 496 -39.25 35.20 12.61
N LEU A 497 -40.59 35.35 12.56
CA LEU A 497 -41.22 36.45 11.85
C LEU A 497 -40.92 37.81 12.52
N LEU A 498 -40.87 37.86 13.85
CA LEU A 498 -40.53 39.09 14.58
C LEU A 498 -39.06 39.46 14.40
N GLU A 499 -38.13 38.50 14.42
CA GLU A 499 -36.71 38.72 14.15
C GLU A 499 -36.50 39.26 12.74
N TRP A 500 -37.20 38.70 11.73
CA TRP A 500 -37.11 39.20 10.36
C TRP A 500 -37.45 40.70 10.24
N ASN A 501 -38.43 41.18 11.02
CA ASN A 501 -38.85 42.58 11.06
C ASN A 501 -38.04 43.45 12.04
N HIS A 502 -37.44 42.87 13.07
CA HIS A 502 -36.83 43.56 14.21
C HIS A 502 -35.53 42.88 14.70
N LYS A 503 -34.57 42.69 13.79
CA LYS A 503 -33.34 41.89 14.01
C LYS A 503 -32.56 42.23 15.27
N ASP A 504 -32.43 43.51 15.62
CA ASP A 504 -31.60 43.94 16.76
C ASP A 504 -32.30 43.78 18.12
N LEU A 505 -33.60 43.47 18.14
CA LEU A 505 -34.41 43.42 19.36
C LEU A 505 -34.80 41.99 19.77
N VAL A 506 -34.84 41.05 18.82
CA VAL A 506 -35.38 39.70 19.03
C VAL A 506 -34.25 38.69 18.95
N ASN A 507 -33.98 38.03 20.07
CA ASN A 507 -33.15 36.83 20.10
C ASN A 507 -34.09 35.63 20.11
N VAL A 508 -34.25 34.94 18.98
CA VAL A 508 -35.27 33.89 18.81
C VAL A 508 -35.17 32.79 19.88
N PRO A 509 -34.01 32.14 20.12
CA PRO A 509 -33.91 31.11 21.16
C PRO A 509 -34.33 31.59 22.55
N LEU A 510 -33.90 32.80 22.93
CA LEU A 510 -34.23 33.36 24.24
C LEU A 510 -35.71 33.73 24.35
N CYS A 511 -36.27 34.40 23.34
CA CYS A 511 -37.66 34.86 23.36
C CYS A 511 -38.65 33.68 23.36
N VAL A 512 -38.37 32.64 22.58
CA VAL A 512 -39.17 31.40 22.58
C VAL A 512 -39.15 30.76 23.96
N ASP A 513 -37.97 30.55 24.55
CA ASP A 513 -37.83 29.85 25.82
C ASP A 513 -38.43 30.65 26.99
N LEU A 514 -38.25 31.97 27.02
CA LEU A 514 -38.89 32.84 28.02
C LEU A 514 -40.42 32.87 27.90
N CYS A 515 -40.95 32.92 26.67
CA CYS A 515 -42.38 32.94 26.44
C CYS A 515 -43.02 31.60 26.81
N LEU A 516 -42.36 30.49 26.44
CA LEU A 516 -42.76 29.15 26.85
C LEU A 516 -42.73 28.99 28.38
N ASN A 517 -41.63 29.41 29.03
CA ASN A 517 -41.49 29.35 30.48
C ASN A 517 -42.60 30.15 31.19
N TRP A 518 -42.93 31.34 30.68
CA TRP A 518 -44.04 32.15 31.19
C TRP A 518 -45.40 31.47 31.00
N LEU A 519 -45.70 30.89 29.83
CA LEU A 519 -46.96 30.19 29.58
C LEU A 519 -47.14 28.99 30.52
N LEU A 520 -46.08 28.21 30.74
CA LEU A 520 -46.08 27.10 31.69
C LEU A 520 -46.32 27.59 33.13
N ASN A 521 -45.74 28.72 33.52
CA ASN A 521 -45.95 29.30 34.85
C ASN A 521 -47.40 29.75 35.07
N VAL A 522 -48.05 30.29 34.03
CA VAL A 522 -49.43 30.78 34.12
C VAL A 522 -50.46 29.64 34.07
N TYR A 523 -50.27 28.65 33.20
CA TYR A 523 -51.32 27.67 32.88
C TYR A 523 -50.98 26.21 33.20
N ASP A 524 -49.72 25.88 33.52
CA ASP A 524 -49.27 24.53 33.83
C ASP A 524 -48.40 24.50 35.10
N MET A 525 -48.96 25.00 36.21
CA MET A 525 -48.30 25.00 37.52
C MET A 525 -47.91 23.58 37.99
N GLY A 526 -48.63 22.55 37.52
CA GLY A 526 -48.34 21.15 37.80
C GLY A 526 -47.22 20.57 36.94
N ARG A 527 -46.62 21.35 36.04
CA ARG A 527 -45.56 20.95 35.10
C ARG A 527 -45.90 19.65 34.37
N SER A 528 -47.13 19.53 33.87
CA SER A 528 -47.60 18.39 33.10
C SER A 528 -47.11 18.38 31.65
N GLY A 529 -46.65 19.53 31.15
CA GLY A 529 -46.22 19.74 29.76
C GLY A 529 -47.38 19.96 28.79
N LYS A 530 -48.57 20.29 29.30
CA LYS A 530 -49.81 20.36 28.53
C LYS A 530 -50.57 21.64 28.83
N ILE A 531 -50.86 22.44 27.79
CA ILE A 531 -51.65 23.67 27.88
C ILE A 531 -52.76 23.64 26.83
N ARG A 532 -53.97 24.12 27.16
CA ARG A 532 -55.06 24.25 26.18
C ARG A 532 -54.73 25.33 25.14
N ALA A 533 -55.08 25.08 23.88
CA ALA A 533 -54.93 26.04 22.79
C ALA A 533 -55.62 27.38 23.12
N LEU A 534 -56.81 27.34 23.72
CA LEU A 534 -57.52 28.54 24.19
C LEU A 534 -56.66 29.41 25.11
N SER A 535 -56.00 28.78 26.09
CA SER A 535 -55.21 29.48 27.12
C SER A 535 -53.96 30.14 26.52
N VAL A 536 -53.28 29.45 25.58
CA VAL A 536 -52.15 30.02 24.82
C VAL A 536 -52.58 31.23 24.00
N LYS A 537 -53.69 31.12 23.24
CA LYS A 537 -54.23 32.23 22.45
C LYS A 537 -54.62 33.42 23.30
N ILE A 538 -55.32 33.19 24.41
CA ILE A 538 -55.73 34.25 25.35
C ILE A 538 -54.52 35.00 25.88
N ALA A 539 -53.48 34.28 26.32
CA ALA A 539 -52.26 34.89 26.82
C ALA A 539 -51.55 35.74 25.76
N LEU A 540 -51.35 35.19 24.57
CA LEU A 540 -50.66 35.88 23.49
C LEU A 540 -51.45 37.10 23.02
N PHE A 541 -52.76 36.98 22.74
CA PHE A 541 -53.58 38.14 22.36
C PHE A 541 -53.63 39.23 23.44
N SER A 542 -53.66 38.85 24.73
CA SER A 542 -53.66 39.82 25.84
C SER A 542 -52.39 40.69 25.82
N LEU A 543 -51.24 40.08 25.56
CA LEU A 543 -49.94 40.75 25.53
C LEU A 543 -49.49 41.20 24.12
N SER A 544 -50.22 40.89 23.06
CA SER A 544 -49.92 41.38 21.71
C SER A 544 -50.07 42.91 21.57
N LYS A 545 -49.49 43.47 20.51
CA LYS A 545 -49.73 44.84 20.03
C LYS A 545 -51.12 44.97 19.40
N GLY A 546 -51.91 45.92 19.88
CA GLY A 546 -53.22 46.25 19.32
C GLY A 546 -54.00 47.23 20.19
N HIS A 547 -55.03 47.86 19.62
CA HIS A 547 -55.96 48.69 20.37
C HIS A 547 -56.80 47.82 21.32
N LEU A 548 -57.27 48.42 22.41
CA LEU A 548 -58.02 47.70 23.44
C LEU A 548 -59.31 47.06 22.88
N GLU A 549 -60.03 47.78 22.03
CA GLU A 549 -61.24 47.28 21.38
C GLU A 549 -60.98 46.04 20.53
N ASP A 550 -59.90 46.05 19.73
CA ASP A 550 -59.52 44.90 18.92
C ASP A 550 -59.17 43.70 19.80
N LYS A 551 -58.39 43.92 20.86
CA LYS A 551 -58.06 42.84 21.82
C LYS A 551 -59.32 42.19 22.39
N TYR A 552 -60.32 42.99 22.76
CA TYR A 552 -61.60 42.45 23.24
C TYR A 552 -62.30 41.61 22.17
N LYS A 553 -62.37 42.09 20.92
CA LYS A 553 -62.95 41.33 19.80
C LYS A 553 -62.22 40.00 19.59
N TYR A 554 -60.90 40.02 19.55
CA TYR A 554 -60.07 38.82 19.36
C TYR A 554 -60.24 37.79 20.49
N LEU A 555 -60.24 38.24 21.75
CA LEU A 555 -60.43 37.40 22.93
C LEU A 555 -61.85 36.82 22.99
N PHE A 556 -62.87 37.64 22.74
CA PHE A 556 -64.26 37.19 22.75
C PHE A 556 -64.55 36.19 21.64
N ARG A 557 -64.01 36.39 20.44
CA ARG A 557 -64.12 35.43 19.31
C ARG A 557 -63.60 34.04 19.66
N GLN A 558 -62.67 33.90 20.61
CA GLN A 558 -62.19 32.57 21.02
C GLN A 558 -63.24 31.77 21.81
N VAL A 559 -64.25 32.42 22.39
CA VAL A 559 -65.30 31.76 23.19
C VAL A 559 -66.71 32.01 22.65
N ALA A 560 -66.84 32.79 21.58
CA ALA A 560 -68.09 33.02 20.89
C ALA A 560 -68.47 31.81 20.02
N ALA A 561 -69.76 31.52 19.96
CA ALA A 561 -70.36 30.56 19.04
C ALA A 561 -70.42 31.14 17.61
N PRO A 562 -70.68 30.30 16.58
CA PRO A 562 -70.74 30.74 15.18
C PRO A 562 -71.74 31.87 14.88
N ALA A 563 -72.70 32.11 15.79
CA ALA A 563 -73.67 33.21 15.71
C ALA A 563 -73.22 34.49 16.45
N GLU A 564 -71.93 34.66 16.73
CA GLU A 564 -71.33 35.77 17.50
C GLU A 564 -71.91 35.94 18.92
N THR A 565 -72.54 34.90 19.45
CA THR A 565 -73.10 34.88 20.81
C THR A 565 -72.22 34.08 21.74
N CYS A 566 -72.14 34.45 23.01
CA CYS A 566 -71.36 33.71 24.02
C CYS A 566 -72.28 33.22 25.13
N ASP A 567 -72.09 31.97 25.56
CA ASP A 567 -72.82 31.38 26.66
C ASP A 567 -72.09 31.62 28.00
N PRO A 568 -72.76 31.43 29.15
CA PRO A 568 -72.13 31.62 30.47
C PRO A 568 -70.88 30.79 30.67
N ARG A 569 -70.80 29.60 30.03
CA ARG A 569 -69.66 28.71 30.11
C ARG A 569 -68.46 29.26 29.35
N GLY A 570 -68.64 29.72 28.11
CA GLY A 570 -67.60 30.33 27.28
C GLY A 570 -67.02 31.58 27.94
N LEU A 571 -67.88 32.46 28.44
CA LEU A 571 -67.45 33.65 29.18
C LEU A 571 -66.67 33.25 30.44
N GLY A 572 -67.14 32.22 31.15
CA GLY A 572 -66.43 31.69 32.31
C GLY A 572 -65.04 31.15 32.01
N LEU A 573 -64.87 30.44 30.88
CA LEU A 573 -63.56 29.95 30.43
C LEU A 573 -62.62 31.11 30.07
N LEU A 574 -63.10 32.12 29.35
CA LEU A 574 -62.32 33.31 29.02
C LEU A 574 -61.85 34.05 30.27
N LEU A 575 -62.77 34.34 31.20
CA LEU A 575 -62.44 35.04 32.43
C LEU A 575 -61.50 34.23 33.32
N HIS A 576 -61.72 32.91 33.42
CA HIS A 576 -60.82 32.03 34.16
C HIS A 576 -59.39 32.11 33.65
N ASP A 577 -59.19 32.08 32.33
CA ASP A 577 -57.85 32.07 31.72
C ASP A 577 -57.19 33.46 31.77
N VAL A 578 -57.92 34.53 31.44
CA VAL A 578 -57.40 35.91 31.52
C VAL A 578 -56.95 36.26 32.94
N LEU A 579 -57.68 35.79 33.97
CA LEU A 579 -57.36 36.08 35.37
C LEU A 579 -56.13 35.32 35.89
N GLN A 580 -55.64 34.29 35.19
CA GLN A 580 -54.37 33.66 35.57
C GLN A 580 -53.18 34.60 35.35
N ILE A 581 -53.27 35.53 34.39
CA ILE A 581 -52.17 36.47 34.10
C ILE A 581 -51.93 37.43 35.28
N PRO A 582 -52.92 38.20 35.78
CA PRO A 582 -52.73 38.99 37.00
C PRO A 582 -52.37 38.15 38.21
N ARG A 583 -52.87 36.91 38.31
CA ARG A 583 -52.52 36.01 39.41
C ARG A 583 -51.02 35.70 39.44
N GLN A 584 -50.43 35.39 38.28
CA GLN A 584 -48.99 35.14 38.17
C GLN A 584 -48.14 36.39 38.49
N LEU A 585 -48.69 37.58 38.28
CA LEU A 585 -48.05 38.86 38.63
C LEU A 585 -48.21 39.25 40.12
N GLY A 586 -48.87 38.41 40.92
CA GLY A 586 -49.16 38.68 42.33
C GLY A 586 -50.32 39.66 42.55
N GLU A 587 -51.16 39.90 41.55
CA GLU A 587 -52.21 40.93 41.56
C GLU A 587 -53.63 40.35 41.63
N ALA A 588 -53.77 39.06 41.94
CA ALA A 588 -55.07 38.37 41.96
C ALA A 588 -56.14 39.08 42.83
N GLY A 589 -55.73 39.61 43.99
CA GLY A 589 -56.63 40.27 44.94
C GLY A 589 -57.38 41.48 44.37
N ALA A 590 -56.85 42.11 43.32
CA ALA A 590 -57.48 43.26 42.68
C ALA A 590 -58.60 42.90 41.69
N PHE A 591 -58.70 41.63 41.29
CA PHE A 591 -59.59 41.17 40.21
C PHE A 591 -60.58 40.09 40.65
N GLY A 592 -60.88 40.00 41.95
CA GLY A 592 -61.93 39.10 42.45
C GLY A 592 -61.53 37.62 42.45
N ALA A 593 -60.32 37.30 42.92
CA ALA A 593 -59.71 35.97 42.93
C ALA A 593 -60.54 34.81 43.54
N SER A 594 -61.61 35.09 44.28
CA SER A 594 -62.39 34.10 45.03
C SER A 594 -63.53 33.45 44.23
N SER A 595 -64.08 34.09 43.20
CA SER A 595 -65.06 33.48 42.28
C SER A 595 -65.41 34.37 41.09
N ILE A 596 -65.32 33.83 39.87
CA ILE A 596 -65.79 34.49 38.64
C ILE A 596 -67.32 34.41 38.45
N GLN A 597 -67.99 33.54 39.22
CA GLN A 597 -69.41 33.23 39.03
C GLN A 597 -70.36 34.44 39.22
N PRO A 598 -70.16 35.32 40.22
CA PRO A 598 -71.01 36.50 40.37
C PRO A 598 -70.92 37.45 39.16
N SER A 599 -69.71 37.64 38.60
CA SER A 599 -69.49 38.47 37.42
C SER A 599 -70.20 37.90 36.19
N ILE A 600 -70.08 36.58 35.97
CA ILE A 600 -70.79 35.89 34.87
C ILE A 600 -72.30 36.05 35.04
N ARG A 601 -72.84 35.77 36.23
CA ARG A 601 -74.29 35.90 36.50
C ARG A 601 -74.79 37.32 36.22
N SER A 602 -74.03 38.34 36.63
CA SER A 602 -74.37 39.75 36.35
C SER A 602 -74.44 40.04 34.86
N CYS A 603 -73.53 39.51 34.04
CA CYS A 603 -73.53 39.70 32.59
C CYS A 603 -74.77 39.09 31.92
N PHE A 604 -75.31 37.99 32.46
CA PHE A 604 -76.47 37.29 31.89
C PHE A 604 -77.80 37.60 32.60
N GLN A 605 -77.80 38.42 33.67
CA GLN A 605 -78.98 38.69 34.49
C GLN A 605 -80.13 39.36 33.72
N HIS A 606 -79.82 40.18 32.71
CA HIS A 606 -80.79 40.93 31.92
C HIS A 606 -81.07 40.30 30.54
N VAL A 607 -80.47 39.13 30.27
CA VAL A 607 -80.65 38.41 29.01
C VAL A 607 -81.94 37.61 29.11
N ARG A 608 -82.99 38.06 28.40
CA ARG A 608 -84.25 37.31 28.34
C ARG A 608 -83.98 35.94 27.70
N PRO A 609 -84.50 34.83 28.27
CA PRO A 609 -84.37 33.52 27.64
C PRO A 609 -85.29 33.49 26.41
N THR A 610 -84.77 33.90 25.25
CA THR A 610 -85.21 33.30 23.99
C THR A 610 -84.90 31.81 24.07
N ARG A 611 -85.64 30.94 23.35
CA ARG A 611 -85.58 29.47 23.48
C ARG A 611 -84.19 28.82 23.29
N LEU A 612 -83.15 29.60 23.01
CA LEU A 612 -81.74 29.28 23.18
C LEU A 612 -81.14 30.39 24.06
N GLY A 613 -80.66 30.06 25.27
CA GLY A 613 -80.16 31.02 26.27
C GLY A 613 -78.89 31.78 25.88
N ALA A 614 -78.97 32.59 24.83
CA ALA A 614 -77.90 33.40 24.28
C ALA A 614 -78.24 34.88 24.41
N ALA A 615 -77.26 35.67 24.84
CA ALA A 615 -77.33 37.12 24.84
C ALA A 615 -76.97 37.65 23.44
N PRO A 616 -77.86 38.40 22.76
CA PRO A 616 -77.44 39.25 21.65
C PRO A 616 -76.72 40.49 22.20
N CYS A 617 -75.68 40.94 21.47
CA CYS A 617 -75.02 42.23 21.71
C CYS A 617 -75.94 43.41 21.40
#